data_AF-A0A2M6ZK36-F1
#
_entry.id   AF-A0A2M6ZK36-F1
#
_cell.length_a   1.000
_cell.length_b   1.000
_cell.length_c   1.000
_cell.angle_alpha   90.00
_cell.angle_beta   90.00
_cell.angle_gamma   90.00
#
_symmetry.space_group_name_H-M   'P 1'
#
loop_
_entity.id
_entity.type
_entity.pdbx_description
1 polymer ?
#
loop_
_entity_poly.entity_id
_entity_poly.type
_entity_poly.pdbx_seq_one_letter_code
_entity_poly.pdbx_strand_id
1 'polypeptide(L)'
;MKLRWDHPLWRRHAPAVARRLVQAYLLTCPCELVAAPEVKRLMASGPPVIFTTWHCHLLSPLFTARQFRGSQLPMVLMASPSRDGEFIAQVARGLGFIVLSGSRRKGGVQTLRRMADWFRRGYSCGLI
;
A
#
# COMPACT_ATOMS: atom_id res chain seq x y z
N MET A 1 -14.17 -27.00 -16.44
CA MET A 1 -12.78 -26.52 -16.59
C MET A 1 -12.39 -25.75 -15.31
N LYS A 2 -11.66 -26.36 -14.36
CA LYS A 2 -11.26 -25.66 -13.13
C LYS A 2 -10.11 -24.70 -13.48
N LEU A 3 -10.39 -23.39 -13.54
CA LEU A 3 -9.36 -22.37 -13.72
C LEU A 3 -8.26 -22.58 -12.66
N ARG A 4 -7.06 -23.00 -13.08
CA ARG A 4 -5.92 -23.15 -12.18
C ARG A 4 -5.29 -21.77 -11.98
N TRP A 5 -5.77 -21.04 -10.98
CA TRP A 5 -5.28 -19.71 -10.57
C TRP A 5 -3.81 -19.66 -10.12
N ASP A 6 -3.09 -20.78 -10.18
CA ASP A 6 -1.68 -20.93 -9.82
C ASP A 6 -0.72 -20.94 -11.02
N HIS A 7 -1.20 -20.66 -12.23
CA HIS A 7 -0.32 -20.58 -13.39
C HIS A 7 0.73 -19.46 -13.20
N PRO A 8 2.04 -19.71 -13.42
CA PRO A 8 3.11 -18.75 -13.13
C PRO A 8 2.98 -17.45 -13.94
N LEU A 9 2.47 -17.53 -15.17
CA LEU A 9 2.16 -16.34 -15.98
C LEU A 9 1.08 -15.47 -15.34
N TRP A 10 0.03 -16.08 -14.76
CA TRP A 10 -1.03 -15.34 -14.08
C TRP A 10 -0.48 -14.62 -12.85
N ARG A 11 0.35 -15.30 -12.03
CA ARG A 11 1.00 -14.66 -10.87
C ARG A 11 1.87 -13.47 -11.26
N ARG A 12 2.55 -13.51 -12.40
CA ARG A 12 3.42 -12.42 -12.88
C ARG A 12 2.64 -11.23 -13.45
N HIS A 13 1.58 -11.48 -14.21
CA HIS A 13 0.88 -10.43 -14.96
C HIS A 13 -0.37 -9.91 -14.27
N ALA A 14 -1.05 -10.72 -13.45
CA ALA A 14 -2.29 -10.33 -12.79
C ALA A 14 -2.16 -9.07 -11.92
N PRO A 15 -1.08 -8.85 -11.14
CA PRO A 15 -0.94 -7.60 -10.37
C PRO A 15 -0.85 -6.37 -11.26
N ALA A 16 -0.14 -6.46 -12.39
CA ALA A 16 -0.01 -5.35 -13.34
C ALA A 16 -1.34 -5.04 -14.04
N VAL A 17 -2.08 -6.08 -14.43
CA VAL A 17 -3.43 -5.96 -15.01
C VAL A 17 -4.39 -5.36 -13.99
N ALA A 18 -4.42 -5.90 -12.77
CA ALA A 18 -5.25 -5.40 -11.67
C ALA A 18 -4.96 -3.93 -11.39
N ARG A 19 -3.67 -3.54 -11.31
CA ARG A 19 -3.28 -2.13 -11.15
C ARG A 19 -3.90 -1.23 -12.22
N ARG A 20 -3.80 -1.62 -13.50
CA ARG A 20 -4.33 -0.80 -14.61
C ARG A 20 -5.85 -0.73 -14.60
N LEU A 21 -6.53 -1.84 -14.36
CA LEU A 21 -7.99 -1.89 -14.28
C LEU A 21 -8.53 -1.05 -13.12
N VAL A 22 -7.91 -1.15 -11.95
CA VAL A 22 -8.28 -0.35 -10.78
C VAL A 22 -7.99 1.13 -11.02
N GLN A 23 -6.86 1.48 -11.63
CA GLN A 23 -6.59 2.87 -12.02
C GLN A 23 -7.67 3.40 -12.97
N ALA A 24 -8.02 2.66 -14.01
CA ALA A 24 -9.06 3.05 -14.96
C ALA A 24 -10.43 3.20 -14.28
N TYR A 25 -10.78 2.29 -13.38
CA TYR A 25 -12.00 2.38 -12.58
C TYR A 25 -12.00 3.64 -11.70
N LEU A 26 -10.93 3.88 -10.95
CA LEU A 26 -10.85 5.03 -10.05
C LEU A 26 -10.78 6.38 -10.79
N LEU A 27 -10.35 6.42 -12.05
CA LEU A 27 -10.47 7.62 -12.89
C LEU A 27 -11.93 8.01 -13.13
N THR A 28 -12.87 7.07 -13.02
CA THR A 28 -14.32 7.35 -13.12
C THR A 28 -14.96 7.72 -11.78
N CYS A 29 -14.20 7.64 -10.68
CA CYS A 29 -14.68 7.90 -9.33
C CYS A 29 -14.02 9.18 -8.77
N PRO A 30 -14.73 10.31 -8.69
CA PRO A 30 -14.20 11.48 -8.00
C PRO A 30 -13.93 11.11 -6.54
N CYS A 31 -12.71 11.36 -6.08
CA CYS A 31 -12.30 11.04 -4.72
C CYS A 31 -12.12 12.33 -3.92
N GLU A 32 -12.83 12.43 -2.80
CA GLU A 32 -12.70 13.53 -1.85
C GLU A 32 -12.13 13.02 -0.53
N LEU A 33 -11.11 13.71 -0.01
CA LEU A 33 -10.58 13.44 1.33
C LEU A 33 -11.43 14.15 2.38
N VAL A 34 -12.31 13.38 3.02
CA VAL A 34 -13.06 13.80 4.20
C VAL A 34 -12.23 13.48 5.43
N ALA A 35 -11.60 14.52 6.00
CA ALA A 35 -10.81 14.43 7.22
C ALA A 35 -10.85 15.79 7.93
N ALA A 36 -10.64 15.77 9.26
CA ALA A 36 -10.55 16.99 10.05
C ALA A 36 -9.41 17.91 9.52
N PRO A 37 -9.57 19.25 9.59
CA PRO A 37 -8.55 20.20 9.13
C PRO A 37 -7.17 19.95 9.76
N GLU A 38 -7.10 19.48 11.00
CA GLU A 38 -5.88 19.13 11.71
C GLU A 38 -5.16 17.96 11.04
N VAL A 39 -5.90 16.95 10.58
CA VAL A 39 -5.35 15.78 9.88
C VAL A 39 -4.82 16.18 8.51
N LYS A 40 -5.56 17.01 7.77
CA LYS A 40 -5.12 17.57 6.48
C LYS A 40 -3.84 18.38 6.66
N ARG A 41 -3.77 19.21 7.71
CA ARG A 41 -2.56 19.96 8.08
C ARG A 41 -1.41 19.04 8.45
N LEU A 42 -1.64 18.00 9.25
CA LEU A 42 -0.60 17.04 9.64
C LEU A 42 -0.01 16.35 8.40
N MET A 43 -0.87 15.89 7.48
CA MET A 43 -0.47 15.27 6.22
C MET A 43 0.29 16.23 5.29
N ALA A 44 0.03 17.53 5.36
CA ALA A 44 0.72 18.56 4.58
C ALA A 44 1.98 19.11 5.27
N SER A 45 2.05 19.07 6.61
CA SER A 45 3.06 19.74 7.44
C SER A 45 4.46 19.12 7.39
N GLY A 46 4.62 17.99 6.69
CA GLY A 46 5.91 17.35 6.44
C GLY A 46 6.43 16.29 7.43
N PRO A 47 5.97 16.14 8.69
CA PRO A 47 6.46 15.04 9.53
C PRO A 47 5.92 13.69 9.01
N PRO A 48 6.67 12.59 9.22
CA PRO A 48 6.21 11.28 8.79
C PRO A 48 4.96 10.88 9.57
N VAL A 49 3.98 10.30 8.87
CA VAL A 49 2.73 9.80 9.48
C VAL A 49 2.57 8.31 9.21
N ILE A 50 2.10 7.57 10.22
CA ILE A 50 1.73 6.15 10.08
C ILE A 50 0.25 6.08 9.68
N PHE A 51 -0.03 5.41 8.56
CA PHE A 51 -1.39 5.11 8.12
C PHE A 51 -1.78 3.68 8.44
N THR A 52 -3.04 3.51 8.78
CA THR A 52 -3.68 2.21 8.95
C THR A 52 -4.97 2.19 8.16
N THR A 53 -5.26 1.07 7.52
CA THR A 53 -6.51 0.91 6.78
C THR A 53 -7.13 -0.45 7.05
N TRP A 54 -8.44 -0.51 6.89
CA TRP A 54 -9.18 -1.76 6.95
C TRP A 54 -8.92 -2.58 5.70
N HIS A 55 -8.76 -3.89 5.86
CA HIS A 55 -8.48 -4.80 4.75
C HIS A 55 -9.55 -4.72 3.64
N CYS A 56 -10.82 -4.51 3.99
CA CYS A 56 -11.92 -4.38 3.02
C CYS A 56 -11.83 -3.11 2.16
N HIS A 57 -11.04 -2.10 2.55
CA HIS A 57 -10.98 -0.81 1.87
C HIS A 57 -9.66 -0.55 1.15
N LEU A 58 -8.75 -1.53 1.07
CA LEU A 58 -7.38 -1.38 0.54
C LEU A 58 -7.28 -0.70 -0.84
N LEU A 59 -8.28 -0.86 -1.68
CA LEU A 59 -8.30 -0.34 -3.04
C LEU A 59 -8.24 1.20 -3.09
N SER A 60 -9.01 1.89 -2.24
CA SER A 60 -8.99 3.36 -2.23
C SER A 60 -7.66 3.96 -1.73
N PRO A 61 -7.18 3.67 -0.50
CA PRO A 61 -6.00 4.29 0.07
C PRO A 61 -4.71 3.91 -0.65
N LEU A 62 -4.61 2.72 -1.28
CA LEU A 62 -3.41 2.37 -2.06
C LEU A 62 -3.26 3.22 -3.32
N PHE A 63 -4.36 3.57 -3.98
CA PHE A 63 -4.34 4.26 -5.27
C PHE A 63 -4.48 5.77 -5.14
N THR A 64 -5.09 6.27 -4.06
CA THR A 64 -5.25 7.71 -3.80
C THR A 64 -4.19 8.27 -2.86
N ALA A 65 -3.41 7.40 -2.21
CA ALA A 65 -2.28 7.74 -1.36
C ALA A 65 -1.36 8.85 -1.91
N ARG A 66 -1.09 8.80 -3.23
CA ARG A 66 -0.25 9.80 -3.92
C ARG A 66 -0.92 11.17 -4.02
N GLN A 67 -2.24 11.21 -4.23
CA GLN A 67 -3.00 12.44 -4.39
C GLN A 67 -3.03 13.24 -3.08
N PHE A 68 -3.01 12.55 -1.93
CA PHE A 68 -3.20 13.18 -0.63
C PHE A 68 -1.90 13.42 0.17
N ARG A 69 -0.73 13.06 -0.35
CA ARG A 69 0.57 13.19 0.35
C ARG A 69 1.62 14.09 -0.32
N GLY A 70 1.36 14.59 -1.54
CA GLY A 70 2.35 15.40 -2.26
C GLY A 70 3.63 14.62 -2.61
N SER A 71 4.78 15.31 -2.63
CA SER A 71 6.08 14.84 -3.16
C SER A 71 6.91 13.96 -2.21
N GLN A 72 6.40 13.57 -1.03
CA GLN A 72 7.14 12.73 -0.08
C GLN A 72 7.11 11.24 -0.48
N LEU A 73 7.92 10.90 -1.48
CA LEU A 73 8.24 9.52 -1.85
C LEU A 73 9.62 9.11 -1.31
N PRO A 74 9.84 7.82 -1.03
CA PRO A 74 8.87 6.72 -1.05
C PRO A 74 8.08 6.54 0.27
N MET A 75 6.85 6.04 0.16
CA MET A 75 6.10 5.51 1.31
C MET A 75 6.44 4.04 1.56
N VAL A 76 6.47 3.67 2.83
CA VAL A 76 6.80 2.30 3.27
C VAL A 76 5.55 1.60 3.75
N LEU A 77 5.27 0.42 3.21
CA LEU A 77 4.07 -0.36 3.47
C LEU A 77 4.46 -1.70 4.07
N MET A 78 3.91 -2.04 5.23
CA MET A 78 4.01 -3.39 5.77
C MET A 78 2.84 -4.22 5.26
N ALA A 79 3.14 -5.35 4.63
CA ALA A 79 2.13 -6.27 4.11
C ALA A 79 2.26 -7.66 4.76
N SER A 80 1.11 -8.30 4.99
CA SER A 80 1.04 -9.68 5.49
C SER A 80 1.71 -10.69 4.52
N PRO A 81 2.42 -11.72 5.02
CA PRO A 81 3.03 -12.75 4.18
C PRO A 81 2.09 -13.85 3.69
N SER A 82 0.79 -13.55 3.64
CA SER A 82 -0.21 -14.40 3.02
C SER A 82 -0.08 -14.36 1.49
N ARG A 83 -0.75 -15.30 0.79
CA ARG A 83 -0.80 -15.30 -0.68
C ARG A 83 -1.43 -14.01 -1.20
N ASP A 84 -2.51 -13.58 -0.57
CA ASP A 84 -3.26 -12.37 -0.93
C ASP A 84 -2.45 -11.11 -0.61
N GLY A 85 -1.75 -11.12 0.54
CA GLY A 85 -0.85 -10.04 0.93
C GLY A 85 0.32 -9.86 -0.03
N GLU A 86 0.89 -10.95 -0.57
CA GLU A 86 1.93 -10.86 -1.61
C GLU A 86 1.37 -10.36 -2.95
N PHE A 87 0.13 -10.72 -3.30
CA PHE A 87 -0.54 -10.16 -4.49
C PHE A 87 -0.69 -8.64 -4.35
N ILE A 88 -1.22 -8.18 -3.21
CA ILE A 88 -1.36 -6.74 -2.91
C ILE A 88 0.01 -6.06 -2.85
N ALA A 89 1.03 -6.71 -2.28
CA ALA A 89 2.39 -6.20 -2.23
C ALA A 89 2.96 -5.95 -3.63
N GLN A 90 2.71 -6.83 -4.60
CA GLN A 90 3.13 -6.62 -5.99
C GLN A 90 2.41 -5.45 -6.65
N VAL A 91 1.10 -5.29 -6.39
CA VAL A 91 0.35 -4.11 -6.85
C VAL A 91 0.92 -2.84 -6.25
N ALA A 92 1.14 -2.81 -4.93
CA ALA A 92 1.68 -1.67 -4.21
C ALA A 92 3.11 -1.30 -4.68
N ARG A 93 4.00 -2.28 -4.91
CA ARG A 93 5.32 -2.03 -5.51
C ARG A 93 5.18 -1.40 -6.91
N GLY A 94 4.23 -1.87 -7.72
CA GLY A 94 3.89 -1.26 -9.01
C GLY A 94 3.35 0.16 -8.89
N LEU A 95 2.78 0.53 -7.74
CA LEU A 95 2.37 1.89 -7.40
C LEU A 95 3.51 2.70 -6.74
N GLY A 96 4.74 2.18 -6.68
CA GLY A 96 5.91 2.89 -6.16
C GLY A 96 6.06 2.90 -4.63
N PHE A 97 5.32 2.06 -3.91
CA PHE A 97 5.54 1.84 -2.49
C PHE A 97 6.77 0.94 -2.26
N ILE A 98 7.50 1.20 -1.18
CA ILE A 98 8.44 0.22 -0.62
C ILE A 98 7.64 -0.74 0.25
N VAL A 99 7.54 -2.00 -0.14
CA VAL A 99 6.79 -2.99 0.64
C VAL A 99 7.74 -3.84 1.48
N LEU A 100 7.52 -3.84 2.79
CA LEU A 100 8.17 -4.71 3.76
C LEU A 100 7.23 -5.89 4.07
N SER A 101 7.61 -7.11 3.72
CA SER A 101 6.89 -8.33 4.11
C SER A 101 7.72 -9.15 5.10
N GLY A 102 7.06 -9.69 6.13
CA GLY A 102 7.71 -10.57 7.13
C GLY A 102 7.69 -12.04 6.72
N SER A 103 8.39 -12.92 7.45
CA SER A 103 8.24 -14.37 7.29
C SER A 103 7.02 -14.90 8.07
N ARG A 104 6.38 -15.97 7.56
CA ARG A 104 5.10 -16.55 8.06
C ARG A 104 5.06 -17.01 9.54
N ARG A 105 6.14 -16.93 10.31
CA ARG A 105 6.15 -17.41 11.72
C ARG A 105 6.89 -16.52 12.72
N LYS A 106 7.82 -15.65 12.32
CA LYS A 106 8.61 -14.79 13.24
C LYS A 106 8.99 -13.42 12.68
N GLY A 107 8.63 -13.10 11.44
CA GLY A 107 9.12 -11.89 10.78
C GLY A 107 8.34 -10.62 11.07
N GLY A 108 7.14 -10.69 11.67
CA GLY A 108 6.29 -9.51 11.89
C GLY A 108 6.98 -8.42 12.72
N VAL A 109 7.56 -8.79 13.87
CA VAL A 109 8.29 -7.84 14.74
C VAL A 109 9.53 -7.28 14.05
N GLN A 110 10.24 -8.10 13.27
CA GLN A 110 11.41 -7.65 12.51
C GLN A 110 11.01 -6.66 11.41
N THR A 111 9.91 -6.92 10.70
CA THR A 111 9.35 -6.03 9.69
C THR A 111 8.89 -4.71 10.30
N LEU A 112 8.26 -4.77 11.48
CA LEU A 112 7.86 -3.57 12.21
C LEU A 112 9.07 -2.74 12.65
N ARG A 113 10.14 -3.38 13.15
CA ARG A 113 11.40 -2.68 13.47
C ARG A 113 12.00 -1.99 12.24
N ARG A 114 12.05 -2.68 11.10
CA ARG A 114 12.50 -2.09 9.83
C ARG A 114 11.62 -0.90 9.45
N MET A 115 10.30 -1.01 9.58
CA MET A 115 9.38 0.11 9.32
C MET A 115 9.64 1.29 10.26
N ALA A 116 9.90 1.04 11.54
CA ALA A 116 10.27 2.08 12.49
C ALA A 116 11.57 2.80 12.10
N ASP A 117 12.56 2.10 11.55
CA ASP A 117 13.79 2.71 11.03
C ASP A 117 13.52 3.63 9.83
N TRP A 118 12.63 3.23 8.93
CA TRP A 118 12.16 4.10 7.85
C TRP A 118 11.42 5.33 8.37
N PHE A 119 10.56 5.15 9.38
CA PHE A 119 9.82 6.23 10.00
C PHE A 119 10.75 7.28 10.62
N ARG A 120 11.78 6.85 11.36
CA ARG A 120 12.80 7.74 11.94
C ARG A 120 13.60 8.52 10.90
N ARG A 121 13.71 8.00 9.67
CA ARG A 121 14.36 8.68 8.55
C ARG A 121 13.46 9.71 7.86
N GLY A 122 12.26 9.95 8.38
CA GLY A 122 11.29 10.89 7.81
C GLY A 122 10.36 10.28 6.76
N TYR A 123 10.38 8.97 6.56
CA TYR A 123 9.48 8.32 5.61
C TYR A 123 8.18 7.92 6.28
N SER A 124 7.09 8.32 5.65
CA SER A 124 5.80 7.91 6.14
C SER A 124 5.52 6.44 5.86
N CYS A 125 4.81 5.80 6.78
CA CYS A 125 4.61 4.36 6.80
C CYS A 125 3.12 4.00 6.72
N GLY A 126 2.82 2.76 6.33
CA GLY A 126 1.47 2.22 6.22
C GLY A 126 1.41 0.76 6.64
N LEU A 127 0.31 0.36 7.26
CA LEU A 127 0.01 -1.02 7.59
C LEU A 127 -1.22 -1.46 6.80
N ILE A 128 -1.10 -2.58 6.08
CA ILE A 128 -2.19 -3.22 5.33
C ILE A 128 -2.38 -4.68 5.68
#